data_AF-A0A961F8R6-F1
#
_entry.id   AF-A0A961F8R6-F1
#
_cell.length_a   1.000
_cell.length_b   1.000
_cell.length_c   1.000
_cell.angle_alpha   90.00
_cell.angle_beta   90.00
_cell.angle_gamma   90.00
#
_symmetry.space_group_name_H-M   'P 1'
#
loop_
_entity.id
_entity.type
_entity.pdbx_description
1 polymer ?
#
loop_
_entity_poly.entity_id
_entity_poly.type
_entity_poly.pdbx_seq_one_letter_code
_entity_poly.pdbx_strand_id
1 'polypeptide(L)'
;MIRPHGFRSNPETRADNAFQTADAGGEVAAAARAEFDAAVAQLRGAGVTVHDFDDFGTDTPDSVFPNNWFSTHPGGHVAVYPMFAENRRRERRWDVIDMLKRQYRVQDVIDYSGLEEDGLALEGTGAMVLDHIEHVAYVAKSNRADPVLLERFCTNFAFEPIAFDAADAEGRRVYHTNVLMTIGTGFAMVGLEMITDPARRDTVAERLAEPGRDVIDLSAAQIGDFAGNAIELTGRDGPLLALS
;
A
#
# COMPACT_ATOMS: atom_id res chain seq x y z
N MET A 1 10.86 1.58 -6.14
CA MET A 1 10.98 0.25 -5.52
C MET A 1 12.26 0.22 -4.70
N ILE A 2 12.35 -0.62 -3.66
CA ILE A 2 13.57 -0.76 -2.82
C ILE A 2 14.03 -2.21 -2.91
N ARG A 3 15.29 -2.44 -3.31
CA ARG A 3 15.82 -3.78 -3.59
C ARG A 3 16.11 -4.52 -2.26
N PRO A 4 15.60 -5.76 -2.08
CA PRO A 4 15.77 -6.52 -0.85
C PRO A 4 17.18 -7.11 -0.70
N HIS A 5 18.06 -6.51 0.10
CA HIS A 5 19.34 -7.14 0.48
C HIS A 5 19.24 -7.92 1.79
N GLY A 6 18.52 -7.40 2.78
CA GLY A 6 18.37 -7.97 4.13
C GLY A 6 16.97 -8.51 4.46
N PHE A 7 16.18 -8.86 3.44
CA PHE A 7 14.77 -9.24 3.59
C PHE A 7 14.60 -10.48 4.47
N ARG A 8 13.70 -10.36 5.45
CA ARG A 8 13.31 -11.41 6.41
C ARG A 8 11.99 -11.05 7.09
N SER A 9 11.39 -12.01 7.78
CA SER A 9 10.20 -11.77 8.61
C SER A 9 10.51 -10.74 9.70
N ASN A 10 9.69 -9.69 9.84
CA ASN A 10 9.86 -8.64 10.85
C ASN A 10 9.18 -9.04 12.18
N PRO A 11 9.93 -9.30 13.26
CA PRO A 11 9.33 -9.69 14.53
C PRO A 11 8.44 -8.61 15.16
N GLU A 12 8.71 -7.32 14.89
CA GLU A 12 7.99 -6.19 15.49
C GLU A 12 6.58 -5.98 14.91
N THR A 13 6.30 -6.57 13.74
CA THR A 13 4.97 -6.49 13.09
C THR A 13 4.19 -7.80 13.13
N ARG A 14 4.78 -8.87 13.69
CA ARG A 14 4.16 -10.20 13.69
C ARG A 14 2.83 -10.24 14.45
N ALA A 15 2.68 -9.39 15.46
CA ALA A 15 1.49 -9.38 16.31
C ALA A 15 0.24 -8.88 15.58
N ASP A 16 0.39 -8.07 14.53
CA ASP A 16 -0.72 -7.45 13.79
C ASP A 16 -0.67 -7.69 12.28
N ASN A 17 0.34 -8.39 11.76
CA ASN A 17 0.40 -8.86 10.37
C ASN A 17 0.18 -10.39 10.29
N ALA A 18 -1.06 -10.80 10.02
CA ALA A 18 -1.46 -12.20 9.92
C ALA A 18 -0.82 -12.97 8.74
N PHE A 19 -0.24 -12.27 7.76
CA PHE A 19 0.41 -12.86 6.60
C PHE A 19 1.89 -13.17 6.84
N GLN A 20 2.48 -12.67 7.94
CA GLN A 20 3.86 -12.97 8.27
C GLN A 20 4.01 -14.40 8.79
N THR A 21 4.79 -15.19 8.06
CA THR A 21 5.28 -16.48 8.53
C THR A 21 6.60 -16.32 9.28
N ALA A 22 6.89 -17.27 10.18
CA ALA A 22 8.19 -17.31 10.82
C ALA A 22 9.27 -17.57 9.76
N ASP A 23 10.42 -16.92 9.92
CA ASP A 23 11.57 -17.16 9.05
C ASP A 23 11.99 -18.63 9.19
N ALA A 24 11.83 -19.42 8.12
CA ALA A 24 12.16 -20.84 8.11
C ALA A 24 13.69 -21.08 8.10
N GLY A 25 14.49 -20.01 8.00
CA GLY A 25 15.92 -20.08 7.71
C GLY A 25 16.18 -20.40 6.24
N GLY A 26 17.31 -19.93 5.71
CA GLY A 26 17.73 -20.18 4.32
C GLY A 26 18.07 -18.92 3.53
N GLU A 27 18.08 -19.04 2.20
CA GLU A 27 18.41 -17.96 1.25
C GLU A 27 17.20 -17.07 0.89
N VAL A 28 16.28 -16.82 1.84
CA VAL A 28 15.03 -16.05 1.58
C VAL A 28 15.33 -14.68 0.99
N ALA A 29 16.33 -13.97 1.53
CA ALA A 29 16.76 -12.68 0.98
C ALA A 29 17.28 -12.79 -0.47
N ALA A 30 17.95 -13.89 -0.83
CA ALA A 30 18.45 -14.08 -2.19
C ALA A 30 17.32 -14.44 -3.17
N ALA A 31 16.36 -15.26 -2.75
CA ALA A 31 15.16 -15.57 -3.52
C ALA A 31 14.31 -14.30 -3.76
N ALA A 32 14.02 -13.54 -2.70
CA ALA A 32 13.30 -12.27 -2.79
C ALA A 32 14.00 -11.27 -3.72
N ARG A 33 15.34 -11.22 -3.70
CA ARG A 33 16.11 -10.38 -4.63
C ARG A 33 15.97 -10.85 -6.08
N ALA A 34 16.03 -12.15 -6.33
CA ALA A 34 15.85 -12.68 -7.69
C ALA A 34 14.44 -12.39 -8.24
N GLU A 35 13.40 -12.55 -7.41
CA GLU A 35 12.02 -12.21 -7.76
C GLU A 35 11.84 -10.71 -8.01
N PHE A 36 12.43 -9.87 -7.14
CA PHE A 36 12.45 -8.42 -7.32
C PHE A 36 13.10 -8.02 -8.65
N ASP A 37 14.30 -8.53 -8.95
CA ASP A 37 15.03 -8.19 -10.16
C ASP A 37 14.27 -8.65 -11.41
N ALA A 38 13.60 -9.81 -11.35
CA ALA A 38 12.72 -10.29 -12.40
C ALA A 38 11.50 -9.36 -12.60
N ALA A 39 10.83 -8.95 -11.53
CA ALA A 39 9.70 -8.01 -11.60
C ALA A 39 10.12 -6.66 -12.19
N VAL A 40 11.25 -6.10 -11.75
CA VAL A 40 11.81 -4.86 -12.31
C VAL A 40 12.12 -4.99 -13.80
N ALA A 41 12.71 -6.11 -14.21
CA ALA A 41 13.01 -6.36 -15.63
C ALA A 41 11.73 -6.46 -16.48
N GLN A 42 10.70 -7.14 -15.98
CA GLN A 42 9.40 -7.25 -16.66
C GLN A 42 8.71 -5.89 -16.80
N LEU A 43 8.64 -5.10 -15.72
CA LEU A 43 8.07 -3.76 -15.73
C LEU A 43 8.77 -2.84 -16.74
N ARG A 44 10.11 -2.83 -16.72
CA ARG A 44 10.92 -2.06 -17.68
C ARG A 44 10.71 -2.53 -19.12
N GLY A 45 10.65 -3.85 -19.35
CA GLY A 45 10.36 -4.43 -20.67
C GLY A 45 8.98 -4.03 -21.22
N ALA A 46 8.01 -3.87 -20.32
CA ALA A 46 6.67 -3.40 -20.63
C ALA A 46 6.58 -1.86 -20.79
N GLY A 47 7.69 -1.13 -20.63
CA GLY A 47 7.77 0.32 -20.82
C GLY A 47 7.53 1.16 -19.56
N VAL A 48 7.40 0.52 -18.39
CA VAL A 48 7.26 1.23 -17.12
C VAL A 48 8.63 1.75 -16.66
N THR A 49 8.70 3.02 -16.30
CA THR A 49 9.90 3.59 -15.67
C THR A 49 9.97 3.13 -14.23
N VAL A 50 11.01 2.36 -13.90
CA VAL A 50 11.25 1.87 -12.53
C VAL A 50 12.50 2.53 -11.96
N HIS A 51 12.30 3.28 -10.89
CA HIS A 51 13.38 3.74 -10.00
C HIS A 51 13.51 2.74 -8.86
N ASP A 52 14.61 2.00 -8.83
CA ASP A 52 14.96 1.09 -7.75
C ASP A 52 16.20 1.59 -6.99
N PHE A 53 16.18 1.42 -5.67
CA PHE A 53 17.24 1.84 -4.76
C PHE A 53 17.73 0.65 -3.96
N ASP A 54 19.05 0.51 -3.81
CA ASP A 54 19.61 -0.47 -2.90
C ASP A 54 19.43 -0.02 -1.45
N ASP A 55 18.94 -0.93 -0.59
CA ASP A 55 18.99 -0.78 0.87
C ASP A 55 19.85 -1.89 1.46
N PHE A 56 21.02 -1.50 2.00
CA PHE A 56 21.96 -2.41 2.67
C PHE A 56 21.76 -2.45 4.19
N GLY A 57 20.75 -1.74 4.72
CA GLY A 57 20.42 -1.74 6.13
C GLY A 57 19.96 -3.11 6.62
N THR A 58 20.26 -3.43 7.88
CA THR A 58 19.86 -4.70 8.50
C THR A 58 18.68 -4.56 9.44
N ASP A 59 18.33 -3.34 9.86
CA ASP A 59 17.40 -3.11 10.98
C ASP A 59 15.97 -2.75 10.54
N THR A 60 15.74 -2.75 9.23
CA THR A 60 14.50 -2.35 8.54
C THR A 60 14.10 -3.39 7.49
N PRO A 61 13.73 -4.61 7.88
CA PRO A 61 13.47 -5.70 6.93
C PRO A 61 12.29 -5.44 5.98
N ASP A 62 11.37 -4.55 6.36
CA ASP A 62 10.18 -4.16 5.57
C ASP A 62 10.43 -2.91 4.70
N SER A 63 11.67 -2.39 4.63
CA SER A 63 12.01 -1.21 3.80
C SER A 63 11.72 -1.39 2.30
N VAL A 64 11.55 -2.64 1.88
CA VAL A 64 11.15 -3.08 0.55
C VAL A 64 9.74 -2.58 0.15
N PHE A 65 8.94 -2.11 1.11
CA PHE A 65 7.57 -1.61 0.96
C PHE A 65 7.47 -0.07 1.10
N PRO A 66 7.99 0.71 0.13
CA PRO A 66 7.99 2.17 0.19
C PRO A 66 6.58 2.79 0.19
N ASN A 67 5.60 2.07 -0.34
CA ASN A 67 4.19 2.47 -0.40
C ASN A 67 3.58 2.77 0.98
N ASN A 68 4.23 2.27 2.05
CA ASN A 68 3.79 2.45 3.42
C ASN A 68 4.24 3.78 4.02
N TRP A 69 5.33 4.38 3.54
CA TRP A 69 5.90 5.60 4.16
C TRP A 69 5.85 6.85 3.29
N PHE A 70 5.60 6.74 1.98
CA PHE A 70 5.25 7.90 1.15
C PHE A 70 4.29 7.56 0.00
N SER A 71 3.68 8.60 -0.56
CA SER A 71 2.92 8.53 -1.82
C SER A 71 3.04 9.83 -2.61
N THR A 72 2.71 9.75 -3.91
CA THR A 72 2.71 10.89 -4.83
C THR A 72 1.31 11.17 -5.34
N HIS A 73 0.95 12.44 -5.49
CA HIS A 73 -0.38 12.89 -5.85
C HIS A 73 -0.36 13.88 -7.03
N PRO A 74 -1.49 14.03 -7.76
CA PRO A 74 -1.64 15.04 -8.81
C PRO A 74 -1.22 16.43 -8.33
N GLY A 75 -0.76 17.28 -9.25
CA GLY A 75 -0.26 18.62 -8.91
C GLY A 75 1.15 18.65 -8.34
N GLY A 76 1.81 17.49 -8.18
CA GLY A 76 3.20 17.40 -7.70
C GLY A 76 3.30 17.39 -6.19
N HIS A 77 2.27 16.93 -5.49
CA HIS A 77 2.30 16.80 -4.03
C HIS A 77 2.84 15.43 -3.61
N VAL A 78 3.66 15.41 -2.57
CA VAL A 78 4.17 14.19 -1.95
C VAL A 78 3.71 14.15 -0.49
N ALA A 79 3.19 13.01 -0.04
CA ALA A 79 2.90 12.78 1.37
C ALA A 79 3.98 11.89 1.98
N VAL A 80 4.45 12.20 3.19
CA VAL A 80 5.31 11.34 4.01
C VAL A 80 4.55 10.97 5.27
N TYR A 81 4.60 9.69 5.64
CA TYR A 81 3.66 9.09 6.57
C TYR A 81 4.31 8.62 7.88
N PRO A 82 3.56 8.68 8.99
CA PRO A 82 3.94 8.07 10.25
C PRO A 82 3.66 6.57 10.24
N MET A 83 4.61 5.80 10.79
CA MET A 83 4.58 4.34 10.82
C MET A 83 4.30 3.84 12.24
N PHE A 84 3.45 2.82 12.37
CA PHE A 84 3.03 2.31 13.68
C PHE A 84 4.21 1.66 14.42
N ALA A 85 4.86 0.69 13.78
CA ALA A 85 6.01 -0.01 14.35
C ALA A 85 7.28 0.87 14.32
N GLU A 86 7.99 0.93 15.44
CA GLU A 86 9.12 1.84 15.64
C GLU A 86 10.26 1.58 14.64
N ASN A 87 10.61 0.31 14.39
CA ASN A 87 11.64 0.00 13.41
C ASN A 87 11.30 0.48 11.99
N ARG A 88 10.02 0.44 11.62
CA ARG A 88 9.54 0.86 10.30
C ARG A 88 9.63 2.36 10.06
N ARG A 89 9.65 3.17 11.13
CA ARG A 89 9.87 4.63 11.05
C ARG A 89 11.21 4.97 10.41
N ARG A 90 12.20 4.09 10.58
CA ARG A 90 13.56 4.21 10.03
C ARG A 90 13.66 3.83 8.54
N GLU A 91 12.59 3.29 7.95
CA GLU A 91 12.54 2.95 6.51
C GLU A 91 12.46 4.18 5.61
N ARG A 92 12.06 5.33 6.16
CA ARG A 92 11.91 6.58 5.39
C ARG A 92 13.24 7.01 4.79
N ARG A 93 13.23 7.23 3.47
CA ARG A 93 14.42 7.55 2.68
C ARG A 93 14.30 8.89 1.98
N TRP A 94 14.97 9.91 2.53
CA TRP A 94 14.97 11.26 1.97
C TRP A 94 15.65 11.37 0.60
N ASP A 95 16.58 10.47 0.28
CA ASP A 95 17.21 10.43 -1.03
C ASP A 95 16.24 10.05 -2.15
N VAL A 96 15.19 9.27 -1.83
CA VAL A 96 14.07 9.00 -2.75
C VAL A 96 13.26 10.28 -3.00
N ILE A 97 12.94 11.04 -1.94
CA ILE A 97 12.21 12.31 -2.06
C ILE A 97 13.04 13.35 -2.84
N ASP A 98 14.35 13.39 -2.62
CA ASP A 98 15.25 14.28 -3.35
C ASP A 98 15.38 13.87 -4.82
N MET A 99 15.36 12.57 -5.14
CA MET A 99 15.26 12.09 -6.52
C MET A 99 13.97 12.60 -7.17
N LEU A 100 12.83 12.48 -6.48
CA LEU A 100 11.54 12.97 -6.99
C LEU A 100 11.59 14.48 -7.29
N LYS A 101 12.15 15.28 -6.37
CA LYS A 101 12.32 16.74 -6.56
C LYS A 101 13.22 17.10 -7.74
N ARG A 102 14.22 16.28 -8.04
CA ARG A 102 15.16 16.52 -9.15
C ARG A 102 14.61 16.09 -10.51
N GLN A 103 13.91 14.97 -10.57
CA GLN A 103 13.46 14.36 -11.83
C GLN A 103 12.03 14.75 -12.22
N TYR A 104 11.20 15.09 -11.24
CA TYR A 104 9.79 15.42 -11.44
C TYR A 104 9.48 16.80 -10.86
N ARG A 105 8.34 17.36 -11.26
CA ARG A 105 7.85 18.62 -10.70
C ARG A 105 7.15 18.36 -9.37
N VAL A 106 7.92 18.36 -8.29
CA VAL A 106 7.39 18.40 -6.92
C VAL A 106 7.06 19.84 -6.56
N GLN A 107 5.83 20.10 -6.12
CA GLN A 107 5.37 21.40 -5.63
C GLN A 107 5.42 21.48 -4.10
N ASP A 108 5.04 20.41 -3.41
CA ASP A 108 5.03 20.37 -1.96
C ASP A 108 5.31 18.96 -1.43
N VAL A 109 5.87 18.91 -0.22
CA VAL A 109 6.06 17.69 0.55
C VAL A 109 5.35 17.88 1.89
N ILE A 110 4.22 17.21 2.06
CA ILE A 110 3.43 17.23 3.29
C ILE A 110 3.92 16.09 4.16
N ASP A 111 4.64 16.43 5.23
CA ASP A 111 5.23 15.46 6.15
C ASP A 111 4.37 15.30 7.42
N TYR A 112 3.77 14.12 7.57
CA TYR A 112 3.01 13.71 8.74
C TYR A 112 3.84 12.90 9.74
N SER A 113 5.11 12.58 9.45
CA SER A 113 5.90 11.67 10.30
C SER A 113 6.12 12.21 11.72
N GLY A 114 6.05 13.53 11.92
CA GLY A 114 6.14 14.14 13.24
C GLY A 114 5.01 13.75 14.21
N LEU A 115 3.89 13.22 13.69
CA LEU A 115 2.75 12.77 14.50
C LEU A 115 2.99 11.42 15.18
N GLU A 116 4.11 10.76 14.90
CA GLU A 116 4.55 9.54 15.59
C GLU A 116 4.80 9.79 17.09
N GLU A 117 5.19 11.01 17.47
CA GLU A 117 5.39 11.43 18.86
C GLU A 117 4.06 11.48 19.64
N ASP A 118 2.94 11.68 18.92
CA ASP A 118 1.58 11.64 19.47
C ASP A 118 0.99 10.21 19.42
N GLY A 119 1.75 9.23 18.96
CA GLY A 119 1.31 7.83 18.83
C GLY A 119 0.38 7.58 17.63
N LEU A 120 0.28 8.51 16.68
CA LEU A 120 -0.55 8.37 15.49
C LEU A 120 0.19 7.64 14.37
N ALA A 121 -0.55 6.88 13.55
CA ALA A 121 -0.01 6.15 12.40
C ALA A 121 -0.96 6.22 11.20
N LEU A 122 -0.40 6.28 9.99
CA LEU A 122 -1.16 6.15 8.73
C LEU A 122 -0.19 5.62 7.69
N GLU A 123 -0.12 4.30 7.51
CA GLU A 123 0.91 3.66 6.66
C GLU A 123 0.60 3.74 5.16
N GLY A 124 0.45 4.97 4.67
CA GLY A 124 0.36 5.33 3.27
C GLY A 124 -0.64 4.51 2.47
N THR A 125 -0.22 4.15 1.26
CA THR A 125 -1.04 3.36 0.32
C THR A 125 -1.05 1.86 0.63
N GLY A 126 -0.39 1.41 1.71
CA GLY A 126 -0.69 0.11 2.31
C GLY A 126 -2.00 0.19 3.09
N ALA A 127 -2.11 1.19 3.96
CA ALA A 127 -3.30 1.39 4.78
C ALA A 127 -4.48 2.04 4.02
N MET A 128 -4.24 2.70 2.88
CA MET A 128 -5.26 3.36 2.06
C MET A 128 -5.26 2.85 0.63
N VAL A 129 -6.45 2.66 0.05
CA VAL A 129 -6.62 2.49 -1.40
C VAL A 129 -7.36 3.70 -1.93
N LEU A 130 -6.73 4.43 -2.85
CA LEU A 130 -7.21 5.73 -3.32
C LEU A 130 -7.89 5.58 -4.69
N ASP A 131 -9.17 5.93 -4.75
CA ASP A 131 -9.88 6.14 -6.00
C ASP A 131 -9.59 7.55 -6.50
N HIS A 132 -8.68 7.66 -7.46
CA HIS A 132 -8.30 8.94 -8.05
C HIS A 132 -9.35 9.54 -8.99
N ILE A 133 -10.35 8.76 -9.42
CA ILE A 133 -11.43 9.24 -10.30
C ILE A 133 -12.56 9.82 -9.45
N GLU A 134 -13.01 9.06 -8.45
CA GLU A 134 -14.12 9.47 -7.57
C GLU A 134 -13.66 10.26 -6.35
N HIS A 135 -12.36 10.46 -6.18
CA HIS A 135 -11.76 11.14 -5.02
C HIS A 135 -12.19 10.50 -3.69
N VAL A 136 -12.10 9.18 -3.59
CA VAL A 136 -12.42 8.42 -2.36
C VAL A 136 -11.17 7.71 -1.81
N ALA A 137 -10.96 7.76 -0.49
CA ALA A 137 -9.95 6.98 0.21
C ALA A 137 -10.60 5.83 0.98
N TYR A 138 -10.46 4.60 0.50
CA TYR A 138 -10.95 3.40 1.15
C TYR A 138 -9.95 2.91 2.20
N VAL A 139 -10.43 2.64 3.42
CA VAL A 139 -9.58 2.28 4.56
C VAL A 139 -10.23 1.19 5.42
N ALA A 140 -9.61 0.01 5.48
CA ALA A 140 -9.85 -0.98 6.51
C ALA A 140 -9.29 -0.47 7.84
N LYS A 141 -10.13 -0.37 8.89
CA LYS A 141 -9.72 0.14 10.20
C LYS A 141 -8.72 -0.81 10.87
N SER A 142 -7.55 -0.29 11.21
CA SER A 142 -6.50 -1.02 11.91
C SER A 142 -5.59 -0.07 12.71
N ASN A 143 -4.61 -0.62 13.42
CA ASN A 143 -3.57 0.19 14.09
C ASN A 143 -2.65 0.94 13.10
N ARG A 144 -2.76 0.65 11.80
CA ARG A 144 -1.96 1.23 10.73
C ARG A 144 -2.65 2.45 10.07
N ALA A 145 -3.88 2.79 10.47
CA ALA A 145 -4.62 3.96 9.98
C ALA A 145 -5.43 4.61 11.10
N ASP A 146 -4.87 5.67 11.68
CA ASP A 146 -5.57 6.52 12.65
C ASP A 146 -6.65 7.36 11.94
N PRO A 147 -7.90 7.39 12.46
CA PRO A 147 -9.00 8.10 11.82
C PRO A 147 -8.81 9.63 11.78
N VAL A 148 -8.15 10.23 12.77
CA VAL A 148 -7.89 11.68 12.80
C VAL A 148 -6.88 12.04 11.73
N LEU A 149 -5.83 11.21 11.59
CA LEU A 149 -4.84 11.42 10.56
C LEU A 149 -5.38 11.15 9.16
N LEU A 150 -6.25 10.15 9.00
CA LEU A 150 -6.98 9.91 7.75
C LEU A 150 -7.82 11.13 7.33
N GLU A 151 -8.62 11.69 8.24
CA GLU A 151 -9.40 12.91 7.99
C GLU A 151 -8.50 14.08 7.55
N ARG A 152 -7.35 14.25 8.21
CA ARG A 152 -6.38 15.29 7.86
C ARG A 152 -5.80 15.07 6.46
N PHE A 153 -5.40 13.84 6.14
CA PHE A 153 -4.93 13.48 4.80
C PHE A 153 -6.01 13.76 3.74
N CYS A 154 -7.23 13.28 3.96
CA CYS A 154 -8.37 13.49 3.08
C CYS A 154 -8.66 14.98 2.85
N THR A 155 -8.58 15.80 3.90
CA THR A 155 -8.70 17.27 3.79
C THR A 155 -7.58 17.88 2.95
N ASN A 156 -6.33 17.43 3.13
CA ASN A 156 -5.19 17.98 2.40
C ASN A 156 -5.18 17.60 0.92
N PHE A 157 -5.64 16.40 0.59
CA PHE A 157 -5.57 15.84 -0.76
C PHE A 157 -6.93 15.77 -1.48
N ALA A 158 -7.98 16.33 -0.86
CA ALA A 158 -9.34 16.38 -1.38
C ALA A 158 -9.91 14.98 -1.70
N PHE A 159 -9.82 14.07 -0.73
CA PHE A 159 -10.48 12.77 -0.77
C PHE A 159 -11.64 12.72 0.24
N GLU A 160 -12.67 11.93 -0.06
CA GLU A 160 -13.69 11.50 0.89
C GLU A 160 -13.23 10.20 1.60
N PRO A 161 -13.17 10.14 2.94
CA PRO A 161 -12.79 8.92 3.63
C PRO A 161 -13.96 7.91 3.69
N ILE A 162 -13.72 6.68 3.22
CA ILE A 162 -14.58 5.52 3.44
C ILE A 162 -13.84 4.50 4.31
N ALA A 163 -13.99 4.66 5.64
CA ALA A 163 -13.48 3.69 6.60
C ALA A 163 -14.49 2.54 6.82
N PHE A 164 -14.01 1.31 6.95
CA PHE A 164 -14.84 0.13 7.23
C PHE A 164 -14.10 -0.91 8.07
N ASP A 165 -14.85 -1.79 8.73
CA ASP A 165 -14.29 -2.92 9.47
C ASP A 165 -14.18 -4.13 8.54
N ALA A 166 -12.99 -4.75 8.51
CA ALA A 166 -12.72 -5.94 7.71
C ALA A 166 -11.92 -6.97 8.52
N ALA A 167 -12.29 -8.24 8.36
CA ALA A 167 -11.66 -9.36 9.05
C ALA A 167 -11.66 -10.63 8.21
N ASP A 168 -10.74 -11.54 8.51
CA ASP A 168 -10.73 -12.90 7.95
C ASP A 168 -11.75 -13.82 8.64
N ALA A 169 -11.80 -15.08 8.19
CA ALA A 169 -12.71 -16.10 8.71
C ALA A 169 -12.49 -16.41 10.21
N GLU A 170 -11.29 -16.15 10.74
CA GLU A 170 -10.95 -16.30 12.15
C GLU A 170 -11.21 -15.02 12.97
N GLY A 171 -11.74 -13.97 12.34
CA GLY A 171 -12.02 -12.68 12.98
C GLY A 171 -10.77 -11.81 13.18
N ARG A 172 -9.64 -12.15 12.57
CA ARG A 172 -8.43 -11.30 12.61
C ARG A 172 -8.63 -10.12 11.67
N ARG A 173 -8.35 -8.92 12.17
CA ARG A 173 -8.55 -7.68 11.41
C ARG A 173 -7.57 -7.60 10.24
N VAL A 174 -8.05 -7.08 9.12
CA VAL A 174 -7.20 -6.68 7.99
C VAL A 174 -6.37 -5.46 8.41
N TYR A 175 -5.04 -5.57 8.34
CA TYR A 175 -4.14 -4.51 8.81
C TYR A 175 -3.86 -3.43 7.75
N HIS A 176 -3.84 -3.80 6.48
CA HIS A 176 -3.62 -2.90 5.33
C HIS A 176 -4.72 -3.10 4.28
N THR A 177 -5.25 -2.00 3.76
CA THR A 177 -6.39 -2.04 2.81
C THR A 177 -5.98 -2.59 1.46
N ASN A 178 -4.74 -2.37 1.03
CA ASN A 178 -4.25 -2.86 -0.27
C ASN A 178 -4.15 -4.39 -0.34
N VAL A 179 -4.13 -5.13 0.77
CA VAL A 179 -4.21 -6.59 0.72
C VAL A 179 -5.63 -7.06 0.41
N LEU A 180 -6.63 -6.23 0.71
CA LEU A 180 -8.05 -6.55 0.56
C LEU A 180 -8.58 -6.11 -0.81
N MET A 181 -8.04 -5.02 -1.37
CA MET A 181 -8.57 -4.45 -2.59
C MET A 181 -7.57 -3.63 -3.40
N THR A 182 -7.89 -3.46 -4.68
CA THR A 182 -7.25 -2.51 -5.60
C THR A 182 -8.30 -1.88 -6.51
N ILE A 183 -7.98 -0.70 -7.05
CA ILE A 183 -8.84 0.04 -7.97
C ILE A 183 -8.03 0.34 -9.23
N GLY A 184 -8.54 -0.13 -10.38
CA GLY A 184 -8.07 0.24 -11.71
C GLY A 184 -9.01 1.22 -12.39
N THR A 185 -8.67 1.60 -13.62
CA THR A 185 -9.48 2.53 -14.41
C THR A 185 -10.84 1.93 -14.77
N GLY A 186 -10.88 0.65 -15.14
CA GLY A 186 -12.09 -0.04 -15.59
C GLY A 186 -12.64 -1.13 -14.65
N PHE A 187 -11.94 -1.41 -13.56
CA PHE A 187 -12.32 -2.49 -12.64
C PHE A 187 -11.91 -2.15 -11.20
N ALA A 188 -12.50 -2.83 -10.23
CA ALA A 188 -12.02 -2.88 -8.86
C ALA A 188 -12.00 -4.34 -8.41
N MET A 189 -10.91 -4.79 -7.80
CA MET A 189 -10.86 -6.10 -7.15
C MET A 189 -10.98 -5.89 -5.65
N VAL A 190 -11.89 -6.60 -4.98
CA VAL A 190 -12.16 -6.38 -3.56
C VAL A 190 -12.70 -7.65 -2.90
N GLY A 191 -12.22 -7.99 -1.71
CA GLY A 191 -12.83 -9.06 -0.90
C GLY A 191 -14.06 -8.58 -0.15
N LEU A 192 -15.24 -8.50 -0.79
CA LEU A 192 -16.44 -7.91 -0.18
C LEU A 192 -16.91 -8.70 1.04
N GLU A 193 -16.80 -10.03 1.01
CA GLU A 193 -17.22 -10.89 2.13
C GLU A 193 -16.45 -10.60 3.42
N MET A 194 -15.22 -10.09 3.33
CA MET A 194 -14.39 -9.75 4.48
C MET A 194 -14.80 -8.41 5.14
N ILE A 195 -15.60 -7.57 4.48
CA ILE A 195 -16.18 -6.36 5.07
C ILE A 195 -17.33 -6.79 5.99
N THR A 196 -17.14 -6.64 7.31
CA THR A 196 -17.96 -7.33 8.30
C THR A 196 -19.36 -6.74 8.47
N ASP A 197 -19.53 -5.45 8.20
CA ASP A 197 -20.83 -4.76 8.21
C ASP A 197 -21.49 -4.87 6.82
N PRO A 198 -22.64 -5.58 6.69
CA PRO A 198 -23.32 -5.76 5.40
C PRO A 198 -23.74 -4.44 4.74
N ALA A 199 -24.24 -3.46 5.51
CA ALA A 199 -24.67 -2.19 4.93
C ALA A 199 -23.46 -1.38 4.41
N ARG A 200 -22.34 -1.47 5.12
CA ARG A 200 -21.09 -0.85 4.68
C ARG A 200 -20.49 -1.56 3.47
N ARG A 201 -20.59 -2.88 3.41
CA ARG A 201 -20.18 -3.69 2.25
C ARG A 201 -20.96 -3.28 1.00
N ASP A 202 -22.28 -3.16 1.10
CA ASP A 202 -23.14 -2.72 0.00
C ASP A 202 -22.75 -1.31 -0.45
N THR A 203 -22.53 -0.39 0.50
CA THR A 203 -22.04 0.97 0.20
C THR A 203 -20.70 0.95 -0.56
N VAL A 204 -19.74 0.11 -0.14
CA VAL A 204 -18.43 0.00 -0.81
C VAL A 204 -18.59 -0.55 -2.23
N ALA A 205 -19.38 -1.62 -2.39
CA ALA A 205 -19.64 -2.22 -3.70
C ALA A 205 -20.32 -1.23 -4.66
N GLU A 206 -21.33 -0.50 -4.19
CA GLU A 206 -22.04 0.52 -4.97
C GLU A 206 -21.11 1.66 -5.40
N ARG A 207 -20.32 2.22 -4.47
CA ARG A 207 -19.38 3.32 -4.78
C ARG A 207 -18.30 2.89 -5.76
N LEU A 208 -17.80 1.65 -5.67
CA LEU A 208 -16.82 1.14 -6.62
C LEU A 208 -17.41 0.94 -8.03
N ALA A 209 -18.67 0.55 -8.12
CA ALA A 209 -19.38 0.33 -9.39
C ALA A 209 -19.89 1.62 -10.04
N GLU A 210 -20.14 2.68 -9.27
CA GLU A 210 -20.74 3.95 -9.72
C GLU A 210 -20.11 4.55 -10.99
N PRO A 211 -18.77 4.62 -11.14
CA PRO A 211 -18.15 5.13 -12.38
C PRO A 211 -18.18 4.14 -13.57
N GLY A 212 -18.90 3.01 -13.44
CA GLY A 212 -19.04 2.00 -14.49
C GLY A 212 -17.92 0.94 -14.49
N ARG A 213 -17.29 0.69 -13.34
CA ARG A 213 -16.25 -0.33 -13.20
C ARG A 213 -16.84 -1.72 -13.04
N ASP A 214 -16.11 -2.72 -13.53
CA ASP A 214 -16.35 -4.12 -13.18
C ASP A 214 -15.85 -4.38 -11.76
N VAL A 215 -16.77 -4.65 -10.82
CA VAL A 215 -16.43 -5.04 -9.45
C VAL A 215 -16.20 -6.55 -9.40
N ILE A 216 -14.95 -6.93 -9.25
CA ILE A 216 -14.47 -8.32 -9.17
C ILE A 216 -14.35 -8.69 -7.70
N ASP A 217 -15.30 -9.47 -7.21
CA ASP A 217 -15.27 -9.97 -5.83
C ASP A 217 -14.20 -11.05 -5.67
N LEU A 218 -13.30 -10.85 -4.72
CA LEU A 218 -12.19 -11.76 -4.41
C LEU A 218 -12.58 -12.66 -3.23
N SER A 219 -12.42 -13.96 -3.42
CA SER A 219 -12.57 -14.92 -2.32
C SER A 219 -11.48 -14.72 -1.25
N ALA A 220 -11.77 -15.13 -0.01
CA ALA A 220 -10.79 -15.12 1.07
C ALA A 220 -9.50 -15.89 0.73
N ALA A 221 -9.58 -16.96 -0.08
CA ALA A 221 -8.42 -17.69 -0.56
C ALA A 221 -7.55 -16.84 -1.50
N GLN A 222 -8.17 -16.13 -2.44
CA GLN A 222 -7.45 -15.22 -3.35
C GLN A 222 -6.83 -14.03 -2.59
N ILE A 223 -7.50 -13.53 -1.55
CA ILE A 223 -6.91 -12.53 -0.65
C ILE A 223 -5.72 -13.12 0.12
N GLY A 224 -5.84 -14.37 0.58
CA GLY A 224 -4.73 -15.12 1.20
C GLY A 224 -3.50 -15.25 0.30
N ASP A 225 -3.73 -15.36 -1.01
CA ASP A 225 -2.70 -15.39 -2.06
C ASP A 225 -2.37 -13.98 -2.61
N PHE A 226 -2.70 -12.91 -1.88
CA PHE A 226 -2.39 -11.50 -2.22
C PHE A 226 -3.01 -10.95 -3.52
N ALA A 227 -4.08 -11.56 -4.04
CA ALA A 227 -4.73 -11.09 -5.28
C ALA A 227 -5.28 -9.65 -5.19
N GLY A 228 -5.59 -9.16 -3.98
CA GLY A 228 -6.00 -7.78 -3.75
C GLY A 228 -4.87 -6.77 -3.89
N ASN A 229 -3.62 -7.19 -3.66
CA ASN A 229 -2.43 -6.34 -3.69
C ASN A 229 -1.89 -6.21 -5.13
N ALA A 230 -2.63 -5.45 -5.93
CA ALA A 230 -2.31 -5.18 -7.32
C ALA A 230 -2.27 -3.67 -7.59
N ILE A 231 -1.57 -3.28 -8.65
CA ILE A 231 -1.50 -1.89 -9.12
C ILE A 231 -1.64 -1.84 -10.63
N GLU A 232 -2.57 -1.01 -11.11
CA GLU A 232 -2.68 -0.67 -12.52
C GLU A 232 -1.60 0.36 -12.88
N LEU A 233 -0.83 0.05 -13.93
CA LEU A 233 0.27 0.86 -14.44
C LEU A 233 0.03 1.15 -15.92
N THR A 234 0.65 2.21 -16.43
CA THR A 234 0.67 2.48 -17.87
C THR A 234 1.97 1.96 -18.46
N GLY A 235 1.87 0.95 -19.32
CA GLY A 235 2.96 0.45 -20.14
C GLY A 235 3.05 1.16 -21.49
N ARG A 236 3.99 0.71 -22.32
CA ARG A 236 4.14 1.17 -23.71
C ARG A 236 2.92 0.86 -24.57
N ASP A 237 2.31 -0.30 -24.34
CA ASP A 237 1.25 -0.86 -25.20
C ASP A 237 -0.17 -0.71 -24.59
N GLY A 238 -0.29 -0.01 -23.46
CA GLY A 238 -1.55 0.22 -22.75
C GLY A 238 -1.47 -0.04 -21.24
N PRO A 239 -2.63 -0.09 -20.55
CA PRO A 239 -2.70 -0.47 -19.14
C PRO A 239 -2.16 -1.87 -18.87
N LEU A 240 -1.48 -2.03 -17.74
CA LEU A 240 -0.91 -3.27 -17.24
C LEU A 240 -1.33 -3.43 -15.78
N LEU A 241 -1.68 -4.64 -15.36
CA LEU A 241 -1.87 -4.94 -13.95
C LEU A 241 -0.62 -5.66 -13.43
N ALA A 242 0.06 -5.04 -12.46
CA ALA A 242 1.10 -5.70 -11.68
C ALA A 242 0.46 -6.29 -10.42
N LEU A 243 0.59 -7.60 -10.25
CA LEU A 243 0.06 -8.37 -9.12
C LEU A 243 1.23 -8.86 -8.26
N SER A 244 1.06 -8.81 -6.93
CA SER A 244 2.01 -9.41 -5.98
C SER A 244 2.01 -10.94 -6.03
#